data_AF-A0A140SST1-F1
#
_entry.id   AF-A0A140SST1-F1
#
_cell.length_a   1.000
_cell.length_b   1.000
_cell.length_c   1.000
_cell.angle_alpha   90.00
_cell.angle_beta   90.00
_cell.angle_gamma   90.00
#
_symmetry.space_group_name_H-M   'P 1'
#
loop_
_entity.id
_entity.type
_entity.pdbx_description
1 polymer ?
#
loop_
_entity_poly.entity_id
_entity_poly.type
_entity_poly.pdbx_seq_one_letter_code
_entity_poly.pdbx_strand_id
1 'polypeptide(L)'
;MHIEKEITLDCSKFSNENIFYDELIPIFGFPDFFGRNINALIDCLSGLRYPEEGMIKVNVTKNGSLLLILKNYSLADDIVQKTLMFSVESVNYRSQQDQLEPAILLCLER
;
A
#
# COMPACT_ATOMS: atom_id res chain seq x y z
N MET A 1 9.04 -15.13 -4.31
CA MET A 1 9.03 -13.69 -3.97
C MET A 1 10.33 -12.99 -4.39
N HIS A 2 10.25 -12.04 -5.33
CA HIS A 2 11.34 -11.16 -5.76
C HIS A 2 10.97 -9.71 -5.39
N ILE A 3 11.76 -9.08 -4.52
CA ILE A 3 11.54 -7.69 -4.13
C ILE A 3 12.10 -6.79 -5.24
N GLU A 4 11.24 -6.00 -5.86
CA GLU A 4 11.64 -5.08 -6.93
C GLU A 4 11.77 -3.64 -6.47
N LYS A 5 10.98 -3.27 -5.46
CA LYS A 5 10.94 -1.92 -4.90
C LYS A 5 10.78 -1.99 -3.41
N GLU A 6 11.31 -0.98 -2.74
CA GLU A 6 11.16 -0.78 -1.32
C GLU A 6 10.65 0.64 -1.07
N ILE A 7 9.65 0.75 -0.19
CA ILE A 7 9.13 2.03 0.28
C ILE A 7 9.10 1.97 1.80
N THR A 8 9.61 3.01 2.46
CA THR A 8 9.55 3.15 3.91
C THR A 8 8.52 4.19 4.30
N LEU A 9 7.61 3.80 5.20
CA LEU A 9 6.65 4.69 5.86
C LEU A 9 7.02 4.84 7.33
N ASP A 10 7.00 6.08 7.83
CA ASP A 10 7.12 6.36 9.26
C ASP A 10 5.72 6.49 9.86
N CYS A 11 5.25 5.42 10.48
CA CYS A 11 3.91 5.32 11.04
C CYS A 11 3.70 6.20 12.27
N SER A 12 4.76 6.75 12.87
CA SER A 12 4.63 7.72 13.97
C SER A 12 3.88 8.99 13.58
N LYS A 13 3.81 9.29 12.28
CA LYS A 13 3.08 10.43 11.73
C LYS A 13 1.58 10.19 11.59
N PHE A 14 1.14 8.93 11.59
CA PHE A 14 -0.22 8.57 11.19
C PHE A 14 -1.20 8.63 12.37
N SER A 15 -1.50 9.84 12.85
CA SER A 15 -2.39 10.04 14.00
C SER A 15 -3.89 9.99 13.65
N ASN A 16 -4.25 9.92 12.37
CA ASN A 16 -5.61 9.66 11.89
C ASN A 16 -5.57 9.29 10.39
N GLU A 17 -6.71 8.85 9.86
CA GLU A 17 -6.85 8.43 8.45
C GLU A 17 -6.57 9.55 7.45
N ASN A 18 -6.91 10.81 7.75
CA ASN A 18 -6.65 11.91 6.82
C ASN A 18 -5.16 12.13 6.60
N ILE A 19 -4.38 12.21 7.69
CA ILE A 19 -2.91 12.35 7.61
C ILE A 19 -2.29 11.13 6.93
N PHE A 20 -2.79 9.94 7.24
CA PHE A 20 -2.35 8.71 6.57
C PHE A 20 -2.54 8.82 5.05
N TYR A 21 -3.73 9.19 4.57
CA TYR A 21 -3.96 9.35 3.14
C TYR A 21 -3.13 10.49 2.52
N ASP A 22 -2.97 11.61 3.21
CA ASP A 22 -2.16 12.74 2.76
C ASP A 22 -0.68 12.36 2.58
N GLU A 23 -0.15 11.48 3.43
CA GLU A 23 1.23 10.96 3.28
C GLU A 23 1.33 9.91 2.17
N LEU A 24 0.31 9.05 1.98
CA LEU A 24 0.33 8.02 0.94
C LEU A 24 0.22 8.58 -0.49
N ILE A 25 -0.64 9.57 -0.72
CA ILE A 25 -0.90 10.14 -2.06
C ILE A 25 0.39 10.52 -2.79
N PRO A 26 1.30 11.35 -2.23
CA PRO A 26 2.53 11.73 -2.92
C PRO A 26 3.55 10.60 -3.02
N ILE A 27 3.60 9.67 -2.04
CA ILE A 27 4.55 8.55 -2.04
C ILE A 27 4.22 7.55 -3.15
N PHE A 28 2.94 7.20 -3.27
CA PHE A 28 2.48 6.21 -4.24
C PHE A 28 2.05 6.84 -5.57
N GLY A 29 1.81 8.15 -5.58
CA GLY A 29 1.33 8.89 -6.74
C GLY A 29 -0.09 8.53 -7.11
N PHE A 30 -1.00 8.47 -6.13
CA PHE A 30 -2.44 8.25 -6.38
C PHE A 30 -3.06 9.39 -7.19
N PRO A 31 -4.15 9.14 -7.92
CA PRO A 31 -4.79 10.15 -8.77
C PRO A 31 -5.46 11.26 -7.95
N ASP A 32 -5.69 12.41 -8.60
CA ASP A 32 -6.31 13.59 -7.98
C ASP A 32 -7.73 13.33 -7.44
N PHE A 33 -8.41 12.30 -7.98
CA PHE A 33 -9.75 11.88 -7.56
C PHE A 33 -9.73 10.76 -6.49
N PHE A 34 -8.61 10.53 -5.82
CA PHE A 34 -8.49 9.52 -4.77
C PHE A 34 -9.53 9.74 -3.65
N GLY A 35 -10.38 8.73 -3.42
CA GLY A 35 -11.58 8.84 -2.57
C GLY A 35 -11.35 8.84 -1.05
N ARG A 36 -10.09 8.80 -0.58
CA ARG A 36 -9.71 8.86 0.86
C ARG A 36 -10.51 7.91 1.77
N ASN A 37 -10.66 6.66 1.34
CA ASN A 37 -11.30 5.60 2.11
C ASN A 37 -10.65 4.25 1.78
N ILE A 38 -10.96 3.23 2.58
CA ILE A 38 -10.32 1.90 2.46
C ILE A 38 -10.55 1.24 1.08
N ASN A 39 -11.73 1.39 0.48
CA ASN A 39 -12.00 0.82 -0.84
C ASN A 39 -11.14 1.50 -1.92
N ALA A 40 -11.08 2.83 -1.88
CA ALA A 40 -10.22 3.59 -2.80
C ALA A 40 -8.73 3.25 -2.63
N LEU A 41 -8.28 3.02 -1.39
CA LEU A 41 -6.90 2.59 -1.10
C LEU A 41 -6.61 1.20 -1.70
N ILE A 42 -7.50 0.23 -1.47
CA ILE A 42 -7.37 -1.13 -2.02
C ILE A 42 -7.34 -1.07 -3.55
N ASP A 43 -8.22 -0.29 -4.18
CA ASP A 43 -8.29 -0.19 -5.64
C ASP A 43 -7.02 0.45 -6.21
N CYS A 44 -6.51 1.54 -5.61
CA CYS A 44 -5.26 2.14 -6.07
C CYS A 44 -4.06 1.20 -5.90
N LEU A 45 -3.93 0.54 -4.74
CA LEU A 45 -2.84 -0.41 -4.48
C LEU A 45 -2.95 -1.66 -5.37
N SER A 46 -4.15 -2.07 -5.78
CA SER A 46 -4.34 -3.18 -6.72
C SER A 46 -3.73 -2.87 -8.10
N GLY A 47 -3.65 -1.59 -8.47
CA GLY A 47 -3.01 -1.12 -9.70
C GLY A 47 -1.49 -1.28 -9.74
N LEU A 48 -0.82 -1.70 -8.65
CA LEU A 48 0.65 -1.86 -8.57
C LEU A 48 1.26 -2.66 -9.73
N ARG A 49 0.52 -3.61 -10.30
CA ARG A 49 0.96 -4.46 -11.42
C ARG A 49 0.37 -4.08 -12.78
N TYR A 50 -0.52 -3.09 -12.79
CA TYR A 50 -1.32 -2.69 -13.94
C TYR A 50 -1.13 -1.18 -14.18
N PRO A 51 0.11 -0.74 -14.51
CA PRO A 51 0.43 0.68 -14.71
C PRO A 51 -0.46 1.38 -15.74
N GLU A 52 -0.99 0.63 -16.71
CA GLU A 52 -1.91 1.10 -17.73
C GLU A 52 -3.24 1.64 -17.18
N GLU A 53 -3.65 1.24 -15.98
CA GLU A 53 -4.88 1.72 -15.33
C GLU A 53 -4.72 3.13 -14.75
N GLY A 54 -3.48 3.61 -14.56
CA GLY A 54 -3.22 4.97 -14.08
C GLY A 54 -3.66 5.26 -12.64
N MET A 55 -3.94 4.22 -11.84
CA MET A 55 -4.43 4.35 -10.46
C MET A 55 -3.32 4.60 -9.43
N ILE A 56 -2.06 4.35 -9.80
CA ILE A 56 -0.88 4.48 -8.96
C ILE A 56 0.35 4.71 -9.84
N LYS A 57 1.33 5.50 -9.40
CA LYS A 57 2.57 5.74 -10.15
C LYS A 57 3.69 4.77 -9.78
N VAL A 58 3.63 4.22 -8.56
CA VAL A 58 4.51 3.12 -8.15
C VAL A 58 4.02 1.84 -8.79
N ASN A 59 4.91 1.17 -9.52
CA ASN A 59 4.61 -0.09 -10.21
C ASN A 59 5.69 -1.14 -9.94
N VAL A 60 5.29 -2.41 -9.95
CA VAL A 60 6.12 -3.61 -9.94
C VAL A 60 5.69 -4.53 -11.08
N THR A 61 6.56 -5.44 -11.52
CA THR A 61 6.20 -6.43 -12.55
C THR A 61 5.29 -7.50 -11.98
N LYS A 62 4.72 -8.34 -12.86
CA LYS A 62 3.86 -9.48 -12.47
C LYS A 62 4.54 -10.46 -11.50
N ASN A 63 5.86 -10.58 -11.58
CA ASN A 63 6.65 -11.47 -10.72
C ASN A 63 7.31 -10.74 -9.54
N GLY A 64 7.17 -9.41 -9.52
CA GLY A 64 7.72 -8.54 -8.50
C GLY A 64 6.79 -8.31 -7.33
N SER A 65 7.40 -7.95 -6.20
CA SER A 65 6.72 -7.47 -5.01
C SER A 65 7.30 -6.13 -4.58
N LEU A 66 6.44 -5.27 -4.05
CA LEU A 66 6.82 -4.09 -3.30
C LEU A 66 7.07 -4.50 -1.83
N LEU A 67 8.25 -4.23 -1.29
CA LEU A 67 8.47 -4.28 0.14
C LEU A 67 8.05 -2.95 0.77
N LEU A 68 7.04 -2.97 1.63
CA LEU A 68 6.60 -1.84 2.41
C LEU A 68 7.16 -1.97 3.83
N ILE A 69 8.13 -1.11 4.15
CA ILE A 69 8.78 -1.04 5.45
C ILE A 69 8.01 -0.05 6.32
N LEU A 70 7.47 -0.51 7.45
CA LEU A 70 6.68 0.29 8.38
C LEU A 70 7.51 0.54 9.64
N LYS A 71 8.09 1.73 9.74
CA LYS A 71 8.78 2.18 10.97
C LYS A 71 7.77 2.67 11.98
N ASN A 72 8.00 2.38 13.26
CA ASN A 72 7.14 2.83 14.35
C ASN A 72 5.66 2.43 14.18
N TYR A 73 5.38 1.26 13.59
CA TYR A 73 4.02 0.84 13.26
C TYR A 73 3.04 0.95 14.44
N SER A 74 3.47 0.56 15.64
CA SER A 74 2.66 0.62 16.86
C SER A 74 2.33 2.04 17.37
N LEU A 75 2.93 3.08 16.78
CA LEU A 75 2.63 4.47 17.12
C LEU A 75 1.55 5.10 16.23
N ALA A 76 1.15 4.44 15.14
CA ALA A 76 0.02 4.88 14.33
C ALA A 76 -1.30 4.70 15.09
N ASP A 77 -2.30 5.50 14.71
CA ASP A 77 -3.68 5.31 15.16
C ASP A 77 -4.20 3.89 14.85
N ASP A 78 -4.99 3.32 15.77
CA ASP A 78 -5.48 1.94 15.68
C ASP A 78 -6.33 1.68 14.42
N ILE A 79 -7.06 2.69 13.94
CA ILE A 79 -7.85 2.58 12.71
C ILE A 79 -6.90 2.55 11.52
N VAL A 80 -5.88 3.41 11.49
CA VAL A 80 -4.87 3.41 10.43
C VAL A 80 -4.13 2.08 10.35
N GLN A 81 -3.72 1.52 11.50
CA GLN A 81 -3.09 0.21 11.58
C GLN A 81 -3.96 -0.86 10.91
N LYS A 82 -5.25 -0.94 11.28
CA LYS A 82 -6.21 -1.90 10.70
C LYS A 82 -6.43 -1.65 9.21
N THR A 83 -6.58 -0.40 8.80
CA THR A 83 -6.76 0.00 7.40
C THR A 83 -5.58 -0.42 6.55
N LEU A 84 -4.34 -0.23 7.02
CA LEU A 84 -3.13 -0.65 6.32
C LEU A 84 -3.08 -2.17 6.16
N MET A 85 -3.22 -2.91 7.26
CA MET A 85 -3.14 -4.38 7.24
C MET A 85 -4.21 -4.99 6.34
N PHE A 86 -5.46 -4.55 6.49
CA PHE A 86 -6.57 -5.04 5.70
C PHE A 86 -6.42 -4.71 4.21
N SER A 87 -5.89 -3.52 3.88
CA SER A 87 -5.68 -3.14 2.49
C SER A 87 -4.62 -4.00 1.83
N VAL A 88 -3.50 -4.25 2.52
CA VAL A 88 -2.43 -5.13 2.02
C VAL A 88 -2.91 -6.57 1.87
N GLU A 89 -3.64 -7.09 2.86
CA GLU A 89 -4.26 -8.41 2.79
C GLU A 89 -5.19 -8.52 1.56
N SER A 90 -6.07 -7.53 1.35
CA SER A 90 -7.02 -7.51 0.24
C SER A 90 -6.33 -7.48 -1.13
N VAL A 91 -5.28 -6.67 -1.29
CA VAL A 91 -4.50 -6.56 -2.54
C VAL A 91 -3.75 -7.87 -2.82
N ASN A 92 -3.16 -8.47 -1.79
CA ASN A 92 -2.47 -9.75 -1.92
C ASN A 92 -3.44 -10.90 -2.21
N TYR A 93 -4.63 -10.89 -1.59
CA TYR A 93 -5.68 -11.86 -1.88
C TYR A 93 -6.12 -11.79 -3.34
N ARG A 94 -6.32 -10.58 -3.89
CA ARG A 94 -6.60 -10.36 -5.33
C ARG A 94 -5.48 -10.94 -6.20
N SER A 95 -4.22 -10.68 -5.87
CA SER A 95 -3.06 -11.23 -6.59
C SER A 95 -3.06 -12.76 -6.63
N GLN A 96 -3.46 -13.42 -5.54
CA GLN A 96 -3.55 -14.88 -5.47
C GLN A 96 -4.65 -15.47 -6.36
N GLN A 97 -5.76 -14.74 -6.56
CA GLN A 97 -6.81 -15.18 -7.50
C GLN A 97 -6.26 -15.28 -8.93
N ASP A 98 -5.29 -14.44 -9.27
CA ASP A 98 -4.59 -14.43 -10.56
C ASP A 98 -3.37 -15.38 -10.59
N GLN A 99 -3.19 -16.24 -9.57
CA GLN A 99 -2.04 -17.14 -9.40
C GLN A 99 -0.68 -16.41 -9.38
N LEU A 100 -0.67 -15.16 -8.92
CA LEU A 100 0.54 -14.37 -8.77
C LEU A 100 1.03 -14.38 -7.31
N GLU A 101 2.32 -14.13 -7.13
CA GLU A 101 2.91 -13.88 -5.80
C GLU A 101 2.27 -12.64 -5.15
N PRO A 102 2.35 -12.47 -3.81
CA PRO A 102 1.89 -11.25 -3.15
C PRO A 102 2.48 -9.97 -3.77
N ALA A 103 1.64 -8.99 -4.10
CA ALA A 103 2.09 -7.73 -4.67
C ALA A 103 2.80 -6.84 -3.64
N ILE A 104 2.42 -6.95 -2.36
CA ILE A 104 2.99 -6.16 -1.26
C ILE A 104 3.47 -7.10 -0.15
N LEU A 105 4.71 -6.91 0.30
CA LEU A 105 5.28 -7.55 1.47
C LEU A 105 5.44 -6.50 2.57
N LEU A 106 5.24 -6.89 3.83
CA LEU A 106 5.40 -5.99 4.97
C LEU A 106 6.68 -6.32 5.74
N CYS A 107 7.45 -5.30 6.09
CA CYS A 107 8.52 -5.37 7.09
C CYS A 107 8.21 -4.38 8.21
N LEU A 108 8.11 -4.85 9.45
CA LEU A 108 7.86 -3.98 10.61
C LEU A 108 9.19 -3.64 11.30
N GLU A 109 9.50 -2.36 11.39
CA GLU A 109 10.70 -1.85 12.04
C GLU A 109 10.33 -0.96 13.23
N ARG A 110 11.21 -0.94 14.24
CA ARG A 110 11.10 -0.03 15.39
C ARG A 110 11.86 1.26 15.14
#